data_AF-A0A8J2UJE8-F1
#
_entry.id   AF-A0A8J2UJE8-F1
#
_cell.length_a   1.000
_cell.length_b   1.000
_cell.length_c   1.000
_cell.angle_alpha   90.00
_cell.angle_beta   90.00
_cell.angle_gamma   90.00
#
_symmetry.space_group_name_H-M   'P 1'
#
loop_
_entity.id
_entity.type
_entity.pdbx_description
1 polymer ?
#
loop_
_entity_poly.entity_id
_entity_poly.type
_entity_poly.pdbx_seq_one_letter_code
_entity_poly.pdbx_strand_id
1 'polypeptide(L)'
;MNTFFPQMKKIAARTGGKTVLLAGGLVAMTAFSAHAQQGQTMEDRLRAQLRITTSQLQQAQNELAVLKGGGSAVAGVGAAPTAPAGDTEKLKKELARSQAAERHAKASGERQRTELTKANEQLAQYKHAHDELVKLARSSEAERQRLSREEAARIAAVAQCEEKNARLYSVSQDILRAYETMDASTLLRGRQPFADESRVKLEQIAQEYGDKLYEGKFDVRAVAVPVSAPAGQ
;
A
#
# COMPACT_ATOMS: atom_id res chain seq x y z
N MET A 1 18.75 -37.71 -10.65
CA MET A 1 18.06 -36.40 -10.61
C MET A 1 16.73 -36.51 -11.33
N ASN A 2 15.62 -36.46 -10.58
CA ASN A 2 14.34 -35.93 -11.03
C ASN A 2 13.38 -35.96 -9.83
N THR A 3 13.29 -34.84 -9.15
CA THR A 3 12.31 -34.57 -8.10
C THR A 3 11.57 -33.29 -8.49
N PHE A 4 10.32 -33.18 -7.99
CA PHE A 4 9.36 -32.09 -8.15
C PHE A 4 8.20 -32.34 -9.13
N PHE A 5 7.31 -33.27 -8.77
CA PHE A 5 5.90 -32.92 -8.52
C PHE A 5 5.20 -34.11 -7.84
N PRO A 6 4.82 -34.00 -6.57
CA PRO A 6 3.51 -34.52 -6.18
C PRO A 6 2.79 -33.54 -5.26
N GLN A 7 1.47 -33.43 -5.41
CA GLN A 7 0.46 -33.45 -4.32
C GLN A 7 -0.87 -32.83 -4.80
N MET A 8 -1.56 -33.54 -5.71
CA MET A 8 -3.01 -33.43 -5.85
C MET A 8 -3.59 -34.78 -6.23
N LYS A 9 -3.76 -35.66 -5.23
CA LYS A 9 -4.86 -36.64 -5.19
C LYS A 9 -4.74 -37.53 -3.95
N LYS A 10 -5.92 -37.83 -3.38
CA LYS A 10 -6.19 -38.67 -2.20
C LYS A 10 -6.06 -37.83 -0.93
N ILE A 11 -7.13 -37.58 -0.19
CA ILE A 11 -7.96 -38.61 0.46
C ILE A 11 -9.44 -38.18 0.40
N ALA A 12 -10.18 -38.87 -0.46
CA ALA A 12 -11.58 -39.17 -0.21
C ALA A 12 -11.65 -40.40 0.69
N ALA A 13 -12.67 -40.45 1.54
CA ALA A 13 -13.11 -41.57 2.38
C ALA A 13 -12.29 -41.87 3.64
N ARG A 14 -12.76 -41.32 4.77
CA ARG A 14 -12.86 -42.10 6.02
C ARG A 14 -14.09 -41.66 6.83
N THR A 15 -15.17 -42.40 6.61
CA THR A 15 -16.00 -43.04 7.64
C THR A 15 -16.72 -42.18 8.68
N GLY A 16 -18.05 -42.23 8.63
CA GLY A 16 -18.82 -42.59 9.83
C GLY A 16 -19.81 -41.56 10.38
N GLY A 17 -21.06 -41.66 9.90
CA GLY A 17 -22.26 -41.59 10.74
C GLY A 17 -22.65 -40.24 11.35
N LYS A 18 -23.76 -39.66 10.86
CA LYS A 18 -25.05 -39.66 11.58
C LYS A 18 -26.06 -38.73 10.86
N THR A 19 -27.21 -39.34 10.54
CA THR A 19 -28.56 -38.74 10.54
C THR A 19 -28.83 -37.49 9.70
N VAL A 20 -29.54 -37.76 8.60
CA VAL A 20 -30.63 -36.95 8.04
C VAL A 20 -31.46 -36.28 9.13
N LEU A 21 -31.66 -34.96 9.01
CA LEU A 21 -32.90 -34.29 9.38
C LEU A 21 -33.05 -33.03 8.51
N LEU A 22 -34.01 -33.10 7.58
CA LEU A 22 -34.58 -31.95 6.89
C LEU A 22 -35.26 -31.03 7.93
N ALA A 23 -34.75 -29.81 8.09
CA ALA A 23 -35.51 -28.63 8.49
C ALA A 23 -34.61 -27.40 8.36
N GLY A 24 -34.96 -26.45 7.49
CA GLY A 24 -34.20 -25.20 7.38
C GLY A 24 -34.33 -24.47 6.05
N GLY A 25 -35.51 -24.52 5.42
CA GLY A 25 -35.83 -23.59 4.34
C GLY A 25 -36.41 -22.31 4.93
N LEU A 26 -35.84 -21.17 4.53
CA LEU A 26 -36.45 -19.83 4.55
C LEU A 26 -36.22 -18.91 5.78
N VAL A 27 -34.96 -18.64 6.16
CA VAL A 27 -34.57 -17.32 6.73
C VAL A 27 -33.11 -17.02 6.35
N ALA A 28 -32.88 -16.29 5.26
CA ALA A 28 -31.54 -15.77 4.93
C ALA A 28 -31.61 -14.49 4.07
N MET A 29 -32.52 -13.56 4.39
CA MET A 29 -32.62 -12.26 3.71
C MET A 29 -32.72 -11.05 4.65
N THR A 30 -32.10 -11.12 5.85
CA THR A 30 -32.09 -10.00 6.81
C THR A 30 -30.78 -9.82 7.60
N ALA A 31 -29.62 -10.22 7.04
CA ALA A 31 -28.32 -10.00 7.72
C ALA A 31 -27.39 -8.97 7.03
N PHE A 32 -27.94 -7.99 6.30
CA PHE A 32 -27.15 -6.87 5.76
C PHE A 32 -27.08 -5.64 6.68
N SER A 33 -27.49 -5.77 7.95
CA SER A 33 -27.48 -4.68 8.93
C SER A 33 -26.62 -5.03 10.14
N ALA A 34 -25.33 -5.35 9.92
CA ALA A 34 -24.39 -5.53 11.04
C ALA A 34 -22.92 -5.20 10.67
N HIS A 35 -22.69 -4.20 9.80
CA HIS A 35 -21.35 -3.63 9.60
C HIS A 35 -21.24 -2.14 9.99
N ALA A 36 -22.26 -1.57 10.64
CA ALA A 36 -22.29 -0.17 11.08
C ALA A 36 -21.63 0.05 12.47
N GLN A 37 -20.63 -0.75 12.86
CA GLN A 37 -19.99 -0.57 14.18
C GLN A 37 -18.46 -0.67 14.19
N GLN A 38 -17.83 -0.67 13.02
CA GLN A 38 -16.36 -0.70 12.88
C GLN A 38 -15.84 0.54 12.14
N GLY A 39 -16.44 1.70 12.41
CA GLY A 39 -16.19 2.93 11.68
C GLY A 39 -16.32 4.19 12.51
N GLN A 40 -15.93 4.20 13.79
CA GLN A 40 -15.44 5.46 14.35
C GLN A 40 -14.15 5.76 13.60
N THR A 41 -14.26 6.60 12.57
CA THR A 41 -13.13 7.01 11.77
C THR A 41 -12.08 7.62 12.70
N MET A 42 -10.80 7.45 12.39
CA MET A 42 -9.73 8.06 13.20
C MET A 42 -9.98 9.56 13.42
N GLU A 43 -10.63 10.24 12.46
CA GLU A 43 -11.07 11.62 12.56
C GLU A 43 -12.12 11.87 13.66
N ASP A 44 -13.07 10.97 13.89
CA ASP A 44 -14.03 11.08 14.99
C ASP A 44 -13.33 10.94 16.35
N ARG A 45 -12.31 10.06 16.42
CA ARG A 45 -11.47 9.92 17.61
C ARG A 45 -10.62 11.17 17.85
N LEU A 46 -10.05 11.77 16.80
CA LEU A 46 -9.33 13.05 16.89
C LEU A 46 -10.27 14.18 17.35
N ARG A 47 -11.50 14.27 16.80
CA ARG A 47 -12.49 15.26 17.23
C ARG A 47 -12.90 15.07 18.70
N ALA A 48 -13.09 13.83 19.14
CA ALA A 48 -13.36 13.54 20.54
C ALA A 48 -12.19 13.95 21.45
N GLN A 49 -10.96 13.66 21.04
CA GLN A 49 -9.75 14.01 21.79
C GLN A 49 -9.54 15.54 21.86
N LEU A 50 -9.85 16.28 20.79
CA LEU A 50 -9.84 17.74 20.77
C LEU A 50 -10.92 18.34 21.71
N ARG A 51 -12.13 17.77 21.76
CA ARG A 51 -13.17 18.21 22.72
C ARG A 51 -12.75 17.95 24.17
N ILE A 52 -12.18 16.78 24.45
CA ILE A 52 -11.70 16.42 25.79
C ILE A 52 -10.57 17.36 26.23
N THR A 53 -9.57 17.60 25.39
CA THR A 53 -8.45 18.52 25.70
C THR A 53 -8.93 19.97 25.88
N THR A 54 -9.89 20.42 25.08
CA THR A 54 -10.52 21.75 25.28
C THR A 54 -11.24 21.84 26.63
N SER A 55 -12.01 20.80 27.00
CA SER A 55 -12.69 20.78 28.31
C SER A 55 -11.72 20.74 29.49
N GLN A 56 -10.60 20.02 29.37
CA GLN A 56 -9.56 19.97 30.39
C GLN A 56 -8.88 21.34 30.56
N LEU A 57 -8.63 22.05 29.44
CA LEU A 57 -8.02 23.37 29.48
C LEU A 57 -8.96 24.41 30.13
N GLN A 58 -10.26 24.32 29.86
CA GLN A 58 -11.27 25.17 30.49
C GLN A 58 -11.45 24.86 32.00
N GLN A 59 -11.38 23.59 32.40
CA GLN A 59 -11.36 23.18 33.81
C GLN A 59 -10.12 23.70 34.53
N ALA A 60 -8.93 23.56 33.95
CA ALA A 60 -7.68 24.05 34.53
C ALA A 60 -7.67 25.59 34.66
N GLN A 61 -8.25 26.32 33.69
CA GLN A 61 -8.42 27.77 33.80
C GLN A 61 -9.36 28.17 34.95
N ASN A 62 -10.46 27.43 35.15
CA ASN A 62 -11.38 27.67 36.25
C ASN A 62 -10.73 27.39 37.61
N GLU A 63 -9.94 26.31 37.73
CA GLU A 63 -9.19 26.00 38.95
C GLU A 63 -8.16 27.11 39.27
N LEU A 64 -7.45 27.63 38.26
CA LEU A 64 -6.54 28.77 38.44
C LEU A 64 -7.26 30.05 38.87
N ALA A 65 -8.47 30.31 38.37
CA ALA A 65 -9.28 31.45 38.79
C ALA A 65 -9.74 31.32 40.25
N VAL A 66 -10.15 30.12 40.67
CA VAL A 66 -10.53 29.84 42.07
C VAL A 66 -9.33 29.98 43.01
N LEU A 67 -8.16 29.46 42.62
CA LEU A 67 -6.93 29.57 43.42
C LEU A 67 -6.45 31.03 43.54
N LYS A 68 -6.54 31.83 42.47
CA LYS A 68 -6.22 33.27 42.52
C LYS A 68 -7.24 34.07 43.34
N GLY A 69 -8.52 33.71 43.30
CA GLY A 69 -9.56 34.31 44.14
C GLY A 69 -9.37 34.02 45.63
N GLY A 70 -8.93 32.82 45.99
CA GLY A 70 -8.64 32.42 47.38
C GLY A 70 -7.34 32.98 47.96
N GLY A 71 -6.38 33.40 47.12
CA GLY A 71 -5.08 33.94 47.55
C GLY A 71 -5.13 35.33 48.20
N SER A 72 -6.27 36.02 48.16
CA SER A 72 -6.43 37.37 48.74
C SER A 72 -6.70 37.38 50.25
N ALA A 73 -6.83 36.21 50.90
CA ALA A 73 -7.18 36.08 52.31
C ALA A 73 -5.99 35.83 53.27
N VAL A 74 -4.74 35.85 52.77
CA VAL A 74 -3.55 35.45 53.57
C VAL A 74 -2.64 36.65 53.94
N ALA A 75 -3.03 37.88 53.62
CA ALA A 75 -2.22 39.10 53.86
C ALA A 75 -2.36 39.67 55.30
N GLY A 76 -2.24 38.83 56.33
CA GLY A 76 -2.45 39.25 57.72
C GLY A 76 -1.79 38.36 58.77
N VAL A 77 -0.48 38.10 58.67
CA VAL A 77 0.28 37.46 59.76
C VAL A 77 1.58 38.23 59.96
N GLY A 78 1.51 39.28 60.78
CA GLY A 78 2.62 40.17 61.09
C GLY A 78 2.49 40.76 62.49
N ALA A 79 2.40 39.92 63.51
CA ALA A 79 2.59 40.32 64.91
C ALA A 79 3.07 39.10 65.70
N ALA A 80 4.29 39.17 66.22
CA ALA A 80 4.86 38.16 67.10
C ALA A 80 4.29 38.29 68.52
N PRO A 81 3.88 37.19 69.17
CA PRO A 81 3.82 37.15 70.62
C PRO A 81 4.86 36.18 71.19
N THR A 82 5.43 36.57 72.33
CA THR A 82 6.18 35.72 73.25
C THR A 82 5.36 34.49 73.64
N ALA A 83 5.90 33.29 73.40
CA ALA A 83 5.17 32.02 73.41
C ALA A 83 4.83 31.47 74.81
N PRO A 84 3.54 31.25 75.12
CA PRO A 84 3.08 30.24 76.06
C PRO A 84 2.95 28.87 75.34
N ALA A 85 2.78 27.77 76.08
CA ALA A 85 2.68 26.40 75.56
C ALA A 85 1.61 26.14 74.46
N GLY A 86 0.74 27.11 74.16
CA GLY A 86 -0.19 27.06 73.04
C GLY A 86 0.43 27.36 71.67
N ASP A 87 1.56 28.06 71.60
CA ASP A 87 2.19 28.40 70.31
C ASP A 87 3.08 27.28 69.77
N THR A 88 3.64 26.42 70.63
CA THR A 88 4.37 25.21 70.20
C THR A 88 3.43 24.19 69.55
N GLU A 89 2.19 24.04 70.05
CA GLU A 89 1.18 23.19 69.41
C GLU A 89 0.68 23.75 68.07
N LYS A 90 0.56 25.08 67.94
CA LYS A 90 0.27 25.72 66.64
C LYS A 90 1.40 25.47 65.63
N LEU A 91 2.65 25.65 66.04
CA LEU A 91 3.83 25.40 65.20
C LEU A 91 3.93 23.93 64.76
N LYS A 92 3.65 22.97 65.64
CA LYS A 92 3.58 21.54 65.27
C LYS A 92 2.48 21.27 64.24
N LYS A 93 1.30 21.87 64.42
CA LYS A 93 0.18 21.73 63.49
C LYS A 93 0.49 22.34 62.11
N GLU A 94 1.22 23.44 62.10
CA GLU A 94 1.66 24.12 60.88
C GLU A 94 2.77 23.33 60.16
N LEU A 95 3.73 22.76 60.89
CA LEU A 95 4.73 21.84 60.35
C LEU A 95 4.07 20.58 59.75
N ALA A 96 3.09 19.99 60.44
CA ALA A 96 2.35 18.84 59.93
C ALA A 96 1.57 19.18 58.66
N ARG A 97 0.97 20.38 58.59
CA ARG A 97 0.27 20.88 57.40
C ARG A 97 1.22 21.15 56.23
N SER A 98 2.39 21.73 56.50
CA SER A 98 3.47 21.94 55.54
C SER A 98 3.97 20.61 54.96
N GLN A 99 4.28 19.63 55.81
CA GLN A 99 4.72 18.29 55.37
C GLN A 99 3.63 17.57 54.56
N ALA A 100 2.35 17.72 54.92
CA ALA A 100 1.26 17.18 54.13
C ALA A 100 1.16 17.86 52.75
N ALA A 101 1.30 19.19 52.69
CA ALA A 101 1.30 19.94 51.43
C ALA A 101 2.47 19.54 50.52
N GLU A 102 3.68 19.35 51.06
CA GLU A 102 4.84 18.87 50.28
C GLU A 102 4.62 17.45 49.73
N ARG A 103 4.04 16.54 50.53
CA ARG A 103 3.71 15.18 50.05
C ARG A 103 2.68 15.22 48.93
N HIS A 104 1.67 16.09 49.02
CA HIS A 104 0.70 16.30 47.95
C HIS A 104 1.32 16.93 46.70
N ALA A 105 2.23 17.90 46.86
CA ALA A 105 2.95 18.51 45.75
C ALA A 105 3.87 17.50 45.03
N LYS A 106 4.57 16.63 45.78
CA LYS A 106 5.38 15.55 45.20
C LYS A 106 4.52 14.53 44.45
N ALA A 107 3.44 14.06 45.08
CA ALA A 107 2.53 13.10 44.45
C ALA A 107 1.83 13.65 43.19
N SER A 108 1.48 14.94 43.17
CA SER A 108 0.92 15.58 41.97
C SER A 108 1.96 15.78 40.87
N GLY A 109 3.20 16.16 41.21
CA GLY A 109 4.31 16.25 40.27
C GLY A 109 4.68 14.89 39.65
N GLU A 110 4.67 13.81 40.43
CA GLU A 110 4.87 12.45 39.92
C GLU A 110 3.75 12.03 38.95
N ARG A 111 2.48 12.31 39.29
CA ARG A 111 1.35 12.05 38.38
C ARG A 111 1.50 12.80 37.07
N GLN A 112 1.82 14.10 37.10
CA GLN A 112 2.06 14.87 35.89
C GLN A 112 3.21 14.31 35.05
N ARG A 113 4.31 13.91 35.68
CA ARG A 113 5.42 13.25 34.97
C ARG A 113 4.96 11.95 34.30
N THR A 114 4.20 11.11 35.00
CA THR A 114 3.69 9.86 34.41
C THR A 114 2.71 10.08 33.26
N GLU A 115 1.88 11.13 33.31
CA GLU A 115 0.98 11.47 32.21
C GLU A 115 1.75 12.04 31.01
N LEU A 116 2.79 12.85 31.25
CA LEU A 116 3.68 13.33 30.19
C LEU A 116 4.45 12.20 29.51
N THR A 117 4.96 11.21 30.26
CA THR A 117 5.62 10.05 29.66
C THR A 117 4.67 9.23 28.82
N LYS A 118 3.45 8.93 29.32
CA LYS A 118 2.42 8.23 28.53
C LYS A 118 2.02 9.00 27.27
N ALA A 119 1.87 10.31 27.36
CA ALA A 119 1.54 11.15 26.22
C ALA A 119 2.65 11.12 25.15
N ASN A 120 3.92 11.16 25.57
CA ASN A 120 5.06 11.04 24.67
C ASN A 120 5.15 9.65 24.02
N GLU A 121 4.86 8.58 24.76
CA GLU A 121 4.81 7.21 24.21
C GLU A 121 3.71 7.09 23.15
N GLN A 122 2.52 7.62 23.41
CA GLN A 122 1.43 7.66 22.42
C GLN A 122 1.84 8.46 21.18
N LEU A 123 2.45 9.63 21.36
CA LEU A 123 2.94 10.44 20.25
C LEU A 123 3.98 9.67 19.39
N ALA A 124 4.89 8.94 20.03
CA ALA A 124 5.87 8.12 19.35
C ALA A 124 5.21 6.98 18.55
N GLN A 125 4.19 6.32 19.12
CA GLN A 125 3.42 5.29 18.43
C GLN A 125 2.67 5.84 17.21
N TYR A 126 2.04 7.01 17.33
CA TYR A 126 1.35 7.65 16.20
C TYR A 126 2.31 8.04 15.08
N LYS A 127 3.48 8.59 15.44
CA LYS A 127 4.54 8.90 14.46
C LYS A 127 5.03 7.64 13.75
N HIS A 128 5.32 6.58 14.49
CA HIS A 128 5.74 5.31 13.91
C HIS A 128 4.67 4.73 12.98
N ALA A 129 3.41 4.70 13.40
CA ALA A 129 2.31 4.21 12.56
C ALA A 129 2.16 5.06 11.29
N HIS A 130 2.30 6.38 11.39
CA HIS A 130 2.27 7.27 10.24
C HIS A 130 3.44 6.99 9.28
N ASP A 131 4.66 6.83 9.79
CA ASP A 131 5.83 6.53 8.97
C ASP A 131 5.71 5.19 8.25
N GLU A 132 5.16 4.17 8.91
CA GLU A 132 4.86 2.88 8.30
C GLU A 132 3.79 2.98 7.21
N LEU A 133 2.73 3.78 7.41
CA LEU A 133 1.73 4.03 6.38
C LEU A 133 2.31 4.76 5.17
N VAL A 134 3.20 5.73 5.39
CA VAL A 134 3.89 6.44 4.30
C VAL A 134 4.83 5.51 3.54
N LYS A 135 5.56 4.62 4.23
CA LYS A 135 6.40 3.60 3.58
C LYS A 135 5.56 2.64 2.74
N LEU A 136 4.45 2.15 3.28
CA LEU A 136 3.55 1.24 2.57
C LEU A 136 2.91 1.91 1.35
N ALA A 137 2.51 3.18 1.47
CA ALA A 137 1.97 3.94 0.34
C ALA A 137 3.02 4.09 -0.77
N ARG A 138 4.28 4.41 -0.41
CA ARG A 138 5.38 4.51 -1.38
C ARG A 138 5.72 3.18 -2.03
N SER A 139 5.72 2.08 -1.28
CA SER A 139 5.97 0.75 -1.85
C SER A 139 4.85 0.32 -2.78
N SER A 140 3.59 0.57 -2.41
CA SER A 140 2.43 0.27 -3.27
C SER A 140 2.46 1.09 -4.56
N GLU A 141 2.81 2.37 -4.49
CA GLU A 141 2.95 3.21 -5.68
C GLU A 141 4.10 2.74 -6.59
N ALA A 142 5.24 2.34 -6.01
CA ALA A 142 6.34 1.76 -6.77
C ALA A 142 5.94 0.45 -7.48
N GLU A 143 5.17 -0.42 -6.82
CA GLU A 143 4.63 -1.63 -7.41
C GLU A 143 3.65 -1.34 -8.55
N ARG A 144 2.75 -0.37 -8.36
CA ARG A 144 1.82 0.09 -9.41
C ARG A 144 2.58 0.59 -10.64
N GLN A 145 3.61 1.40 -10.44
CA GLN A 145 4.44 1.91 -11.54
C GLN A 145 5.20 0.78 -12.24
N ARG A 146 5.71 -0.21 -11.50
CA ARG A 146 6.36 -1.39 -12.10
C ARG A 146 5.38 -2.18 -12.95
N LEU A 147 4.21 -2.50 -12.41
CA LEU A 147 3.17 -3.25 -13.13
C LEU A 147 2.66 -2.49 -14.36
N SER A 148 2.46 -1.18 -14.25
CA SER A 148 2.05 -0.34 -15.39
C SER A 148 3.11 -0.34 -16.50
N ARG A 149 4.40 -0.30 -16.16
CA ARG A 149 5.49 -0.43 -17.16
C ARG A 149 5.52 -1.81 -17.80
N GLU A 150 5.33 -2.87 -17.02
CA GLU A 150 5.27 -4.23 -17.55
C GLU A 150 4.06 -4.43 -18.46
N GLU A 151 2.92 -3.87 -18.11
CA GLU A 151 1.71 -3.89 -18.93
C GLU A 151 1.93 -3.12 -20.24
N ALA A 152 2.49 -1.91 -20.18
CA ALA A 152 2.82 -1.12 -21.37
C ALA A 152 3.81 -1.88 -22.29
N ALA A 153 4.82 -2.53 -21.72
CA ALA A 153 5.77 -3.34 -22.48
C ALA A 153 5.09 -4.55 -23.15
N ARG A 154 4.15 -5.21 -22.46
CA ARG A 154 3.38 -6.33 -23.03
C ARG A 154 2.44 -5.87 -24.13
N ILE A 155 1.75 -4.75 -23.96
CA ILE A 155 0.90 -4.15 -25.00
C ILE A 155 1.74 -3.82 -26.24
N ALA A 156 2.90 -3.20 -26.05
CA ALA A 156 3.83 -2.92 -27.15
C ALA A 156 4.30 -4.21 -27.84
N ALA A 157 4.58 -5.28 -27.08
CA ALA A 157 4.94 -6.58 -27.64
C ALA A 157 3.85 -7.16 -28.53
N VAL A 158 2.60 -7.14 -28.04
CA VAL A 158 1.44 -7.65 -28.79
C VAL A 158 1.21 -6.82 -30.06
N ALA A 159 1.27 -5.48 -29.97
CA ALA A 159 1.13 -4.63 -31.14
C ALA A 159 2.21 -4.90 -32.20
N GLN A 160 3.47 -5.09 -31.79
CA GLN A 160 4.54 -5.47 -32.71
C GLN A 160 4.34 -6.88 -33.30
N CYS A 161 3.86 -7.84 -32.50
CA CYS A 161 3.48 -9.17 -33.03
C CYS A 161 2.41 -9.05 -34.11
N GLU A 162 1.37 -8.25 -33.88
CA GLU A 162 0.26 -8.06 -34.81
C GLU A 162 0.74 -7.43 -36.13
N GLU A 163 1.56 -6.38 -36.05
CA GLU A 163 2.14 -5.73 -37.23
C GLU A 163 3.03 -6.70 -38.03
N LYS A 164 3.89 -7.45 -37.35
CA LYS A 164 4.77 -8.44 -37.98
C LYS A 164 3.96 -9.58 -38.61
N ASN A 165 2.89 -10.02 -37.95
CA ASN A 165 2.00 -11.04 -38.49
C ASN A 165 1.27 -10.54 -39.75
N ALA A 166 0.74 -9.31 -39.73
CA ALA A 166 0.14 -8.69 -40.90
C ALA A 166 1.13 -8.58 -42.07
N ARG A 167 2.39 -8.19 -41.77
CA ARG A 167 3.46 -8.15 -42.78
C ARG A 167 3.75 -9.53 -43.37
N LEU A 168 3.86 -10.57 -42.54
CA LEU A 168 4.07 -11.96 -42.98
C LEU A 168 2.91 -12.46 -43.84
N TYR A 169 1.66 -12.14 -43.50
CA TYR A 169 0.50 -12.47 -44.34
C TYR A 169 0.55 -11.75 -45.69
N SER A 170 0.90 -10.46 -45.73
CA SER A 170 1.05 -9.71 -46.98
C SER A 170 2.13 -10.33 -47.87
N VAL A 171 3.30 -10.61 -47.30
CA VAL A 171 4.40 -11.26 -48.02
C VAL A 171 3.98 -12.64 -48.55
N SER A 172 3.22 -13.41 -47.76
CA SER A 172 2.70 -14.71 -48.19
C SER A 172 1.73 -14.59 -49.38
N GLN A 173 0.86 -13.57 -49.38
CA GLN A 173 -0.02 -13.30 -50.51
C GLN A 173 0.74 -12.84 -51.76
N ASP A 174 1.78 -12.02 -51.59
CA ASP A 174 2.64 -11.59 -52.69
C ASP A 174 3.36 -12.78 -53.33
N ILE A 175 3.84 -13.75 -52.53
CA ILE A 175 4.44 -15.00 -53.04
C ILE A 175 3.40 -15.80 -53.83
N LEU A 176 2.18 -15.96 -53.33
CA LEU A 176 1.11 -16.67 -54.04
C LEU A 176 0.77 -16.00 -55.38
N ARG A 177 0.65 -14.66 -55.40
CA ARG A 177 0.43 -13.89 -56.64
C ARG A 177 1.61 -14.01 -57.61
N ALA A 178 2.84 -14.02 -57.11
CA ALA A 178 4.03 -14.21 -57.94
C ALA A 178 4.00 -15.58 -58.64
N TYR A 179 3.56 -16.64 -57.95
CA TYR A 179 3.32 -17.95 -58.57
C TYR A 179 2.22 -17.91 -59.64
N GLU A 180 1.04 -17.34 -59.32
CA GLU A 180 -0.08 -17.22 -60.27
C GLU A 180 0.30 -16.46 -61.55
N THR A 181 1.14 -15.43 -61.43
CA THR A 181 1.60 -14.62 -62.57
C THR A 181 2.77 -15.24 -63.32
N MET A 182 3.61 -16.05 -62.65
CA MET A 182 4.71 -16.77 -63.29
C MET A 182 4.25 -17.98 -64.12
N ASP A 183 3.21 -18.72 -63.71
CA ASP A 183 2.91 -20.05 -64.25
C ASP A 183 2.53 -20.09 -65.75
N ALA A 184 1.73 -19.16 -66.27
CA ALA A 184 1.25 -19.29 -67.66
C ALA A 184 2.28 -18.81 -68.71
N SER A 185 3.03 -17.76 -68.42
CA SER A 185 3.91 -17.09 -69.40
C SER A 185 5.40 -17.40 -69.23
N THR A 186 5.83 -17.80 -68.02
CA THR A 186 7.22 -18.14 -67.71
C THR A 186 7.52 -19.61 -68.00
N LEU A 187 6.58 -20.53 -67.79
CA LEU A 187 6.75 -21.94 -68.19
C LEU A 187 6.91 -22.09 -69.71
N LEU A 188 6.20 -21.28 -70.50
CA LEU A 188 6.33 -21.26 -71.97
C LEU A 188 7.71 -20.74 -72.41
N ARG A 189 8.31 -19.82 -71.65
CA ARG A 189 9.62 -19.21 -71.93
C ARG A 189 10.81 -20.00 -71.36
N GLY A 190 10.63 -20.61 -70.19
CA GLY A 190 11.64 -21.44 -69.49
C GLY A 190 11.90 -22.78 -70.16
N ARG A 191 11.07 -23.20 -71.12
CA ARG A 191 11.32 -24.35 -71.99
C ARG A 191 12.38 -24.05 -73.08
N GLN A 192 12.85 -22.81 -73.19
CA GLN A 192 13.97 -22.43 -74.06
C GLN A 192 15.30 -22.47 -73.28
N PRO A 193 16.33 -23.17 -73.78
CA PRO A 193 17.58 -23.45 -73.05
C PRO A 193 18.54 -22.25 -72.87
N PHE A 194 18.12 -21.00 -73.11
CA PHE A 194 18.94 -19.79 -72.99
C PHE A 194 18.47 -18.84 -71.89
N ALA A 195 17.63 -19.31 -70.96
CA ALA A 195 17.02 -18.46 -69.95
C ALA A 195 17.89 -18.29 -68.68
N ASP A 196 19.20 -18.07 -68.81
CA ASP A 196 20.08 -17.77 -67.66
C ASP A 196 19.61 -16.54 -66.88
N GLU A 197 19.07 -15.53 -67.58
CA GLU A 197 18.44 -14.37 -66.98
C GLU A 197 17.21 -14.74 -66.12
N SER A 198 16.48 -15.80 -66.49
CA SER A 198 15.34 -16.27 -65.70
C SER A 198 15.79 -16.96 -64.41
N ARG A 199 16.93 -17.67 -64.42
CA ARG A 199 17.52 -18.27 -63.23
C ARG A 199 17.96 -17.22 -62.23
N VAL A 200 18.67 -16.18 -62.70
CA VAL A 200 19.11 -15.05 -61.85
C VAL A 200 17.91 -14.30 -61.26
N LYS A 201 16.85 -14.07 -62.05
CA LYS A 201 15.62 -13.42 -61.54
C LYS A 201 14.93 -14.24 -60.47
N LEU A 202 14.86 -15.56 -60.62
CA LEU A 202 14.29 -16.45 -59.60
C LEU A 202 15.11 -16.42 -58.29
N GLU A 203 16.44 -16.37 -58.41
CA GLU A 203 17.35 -16.27 -57.27
C GLU A 203 17.21 -14.93 -56.54
N GLN A 204 17.07 -13.83 -57.29
CA GLN A 204 16.85 -12.49 -56.74
C GLN A 204 15.48 -12.36 -56.05
N ILE A 205 14.43 -12.95 -56.63
CA ILE A 205 13.10 -13.03 -56.02
C ILE A 205 13.16 -13.85 -54.72
N ALA A 206 13.89 -14.98 -54.71
CA ALA A 206 14.06 -15.79 -53.51
C ALA A 206 14.81 -15.04 -52.39
N GLN A 207 15.82 -14.24 -52.74
CA GLN A 207 16.54 -13.37 -51.79
C GLN A 207 15.64 -12.27 -51.24
N GLU A 208 14.92 -11.55 -52.10
CA GLU A 208 14.04 -10.45 -51.68
C GLU A 208 12.90 -10.92 -50.75
N TYR A 209 12.29 -12.06 -51.06
CA TYR A 209 11.29 -12.65 -50.16
C TYR A 209 11.91 -13.22 -48.88
N GLY A 210 13.13 -13.77 -48.97
CA GLY A 210 13.91 -14.19 -47.80
C GLY A 210 14.15 -13.05 -46.82
N ASP A 211 14.55 -11.88 -47.31
CA ASP A 211 14.78 -10.69 -46.50
C ASP A 211 13.47 -10.20 -45.86
N LYS A 212 12.37 -10.13 -46.61
CA LYS A 212 11.06 -9.72 -46.09
C LYS A 212 10.52 -10.67 -45.01
N LEU A 213 10.73 -11.97 -45.17
CA LEU A 213 10.38 -12.99 -44.17
C LEU A 213 11.25 -12.85 -42.91
N TYR A 214 12.54 -12.57 -43.08
CA TYR A 214 13.47 -12.39 -41.97
C TYR A 214 13.14 -11.13 -41.16
N GLU A 215 12.88 -10.01 -41.84
CA GLU A 215 12.43 -8.77 -41.20
C GLU A 215 11.05 -8.87 -40.55
N GLY A 216 10.18 -9.75 -41.07
CA GLY A 216 8.86 -10.04 -40.52
C GLY A 216 8.88 -10.95 -39.30
N LYS A 217 10.02 -11.55 -38.95
CA LYS A 217 10.14 -12.43 -37.79
C LYS A 217 10.05 -11.64 -36.48
N PHE A 218 9.18 -12.06 -35.59
CA PHE A 218 9.08 -11.49 -34.25
C PHE A 218 10.23 -11.98 -33.35
N ASP A 219 10.93 -11.06 -32.69
CA ASP A 219 11.92 -11.34 -31.65
C ASP A 219 11.48 -10.74 -30.31
N VAL A 220 11.19 -11.61 -29.34
CA VAL A 220 10.81 -11.25 -27.97
C VAL A 220 11.87 -10.38 -27.29
N ARG A 221 13.16 -10.55 -27.64
CA ARG A 221 14.27 -9.79 -27.05
C ARG A 221 14.33 -8.35 -27.53
N ALA A 222 13.86 -8.08 -28.75
CA ALA A 222 13.82 -6.73 -29.31
C ALA A 222 12.77 -5.83 -28.59
N VAL A 223 11.75 -6.43 -27.99
CA VAL A 223 10.70 -5.71 -27.24
C VAL A 223 11.09 -5.45 -25.78
N ALA A 224 11.90 -6.34 -25.20
CA ALA A 224 12.23 -6.31 -23.77
C ALA A 224 13.31 -5.29 -23.37
N VAL A 225 13.67 -4.33 -24.23
CA VAL A 225 14.65 -3.27 -23.90
C VAL A 225 13.95 -1.95 -23.59
N PRO A 226 13.42 -1.74 -22.37
CA PRO A 226 13.39 -0.41 -21.81
C PRO A 226 14.82 -0.10 -21.34
N VAL A 227 15.56 0.69 -22.13
CA VAL A 227 16.80 1.33 -21.66
C VAL A 227 16.46 2.05 -20.35
N SER A 228 16.97 1.54 -19.23
CA SER A 228 17.09 2.32 -18.01
C SER A 228 18.03 3.49 -18.34
N ALA A 229 17.47 4.68 -18.52
CA ALA A 229 18.28 5.89 -18.60
C ALA A 229 19.15 6.00 -17.33
N PRO A 230 20.46 6.29 -17.43
CA PRO A 230 21.27 6.53 -16.25
C PRO A 230 20.75 7.79 -15.58
N ALA A 231 20.32 7.66 -14.32
CA ALA A 231 20.07 8.81 -13.45
C ALA A 231 21.38 9.62 -13.36
N GLY A 232 21.31 10.89 -13.75
CA GLY A 232 22.44 11.81 -13.71
C GLY A 232 23.06 11.89 -12.32
N GLN A 233 24.39 11.85 -12.30
CA GLN A 233 25.22 12.34 -11.20
C GLN A 233 25.44 13.84 -11.35
#